data_AF-A0A3A0DXS4-F1
#
_entry.id   AF-A0A3A0DXS4-F1
#
_cell.length_a   1.000
_cell.length_b   1.000
_cell.length_c   1.000
_cell.angle_alpha   90.00
_cell.angle_beta   90.00
_cell.angle_gamma   90.00
#
_symmetry.space_group_name_H-M   'P 1'
#
loop_
_entity.id
_entity.type
_entity.pdbx_description
1 polymer ?
#
loop_
_entity_poly.entity_id
_entity_poly.type
_entity_poly.pdbx_seq_one_letter_code
_entity_poly.pdbx_strand_id
1 'polypeptide(L)'
;MKKLLGALLALVGYFSVATVISAALGYGYLRHTGKLDDETLFRIAALVHGVDLQAAGHAAEQQPSDVPPEEPSFDDRQRAEQQASLVFDAKQKQLAASLVNFDYQLKQLNATIDQYAKLRAEVEQYLKEQGQIVLNEKIKEVRDQIASLSPTQAKPILLKFIEEQRIDDVIMLLGSMKPKDRQDILKQFKTDDDLEKLYRIQRRMLSGDPTKPFIDEKLKELEQLKSQEK
;
A
#
# COMPACT_ATOMS: atom_id res chain seq x y z
N MET A 1 -20.29 -43.60 -19.93
CA MET A 1 -20.10 -43.95 -18.51
C MET A 1 -18.75 -43.50 -17.93
N LYS A 2 -17.59 -43.74 -18.57
CA LYS A 2 -16.26 -43.33 -18.02
C LYS A 2 -16.07 -41.81 -17.81
N LYS A 3 -16.66 -40.95 -18.67
CA LYS A 3 -16.56 -39.48 -18.53
C LYS A 3 -17.38 -38.90 -17.36
N LEU A 4 -18.51 -39.51 -17.03
CA LEU A 4 -19.36 -39.10 -15.90
C LEU A 4 -18.72 -39.47 -14.55
N LEU A 5 -18.06 -40.63 -14.47
CA LEU A 5 -17.35 -41.06 -13.26
C LEU A 5 -16.13 -40.17 -12.96
N GLY A 6 -15.41 -39.73 -14.00
CA GLY A 6 -14.30 -38.78 -13.84
C GLY A 6 -14.76 -37.39 -13.35
N ALA A 7 -15.91 -36.90 -13.84
CA ALA A 7 -16.48 -35.64 -13.38
C ALA A 7 -16.93 -35.69 -11.92
N LEU A 8 -17.47 -36.83 -11.47
CA LEU A 8 -17.92 -37.00 -10.09
C LEU A 8 -16.75 -37.09 -9.10
N LEU A 9 -15.66 -37.79 -9.47
CA LEU A 9 -14.42 -37.80 -8.68
C LEU A 9 -13.74 -36.43 -8.63
N ALA A 10 -13.74 -35.69 -9.74
CA ALA A 10 -13.22 -34.32 -9.76
C ALA A 10 -14.02 -33.38 -8.84
N LEU A 11 -15.36 -33.52 -8.81
CA LEU A 11 -16.22 -32.69 -7.96
C LEU A 11 -15.99 -32.96 -6.48
N VAL A 12 -15.80 -34.22 -6.08
CA VAL A 12 -15.41 -34.58 -4.70
C VAL A 12 -14.03 -34.02 -4.35
N GLY A 13 -13.08 -34.09 -5.29
CA GLY A 13 -11.75 -33.50 -5.11
C GLY A 13 -11.80 -31.99 -4.88
N TYR A 14 -12.53 -31.24 -5.73
CA TYR A 14 -12.71 -29.80 -5.57
C TYR A 14 -13.43 -29.46 -4.27
N PHE A 15 -14.45 -30.22 -3.87
CA PHE A 15 -15.15 -30.02 -2.61
C PHE A 15 -14.23 -30.23 -1.40
N SER A 16 -13.40 -31.28 -1.43
CA SER A 16 -12.41 -31.52 -0.37
C SER A 16 -11.39 -30.39 -0.26
N VAL A 17 -10.88 -29.90 -1.40
CA VAL A 17 -9.91 -28.79 -1.42
C VAL A 17 -10.56 -27.49 -0.93
N ALA A 18 -11.79 -27.20 -1.35
CA ALA A 18 -12.54 -26.04 -0.88
C ALA A 18 -12.76 -26.08 0.64
N THR A 19 -13.09 -27.25 1.19
CA THR A 19 -13.31 -27.43 2.63
C THR A 19 -12.02 -27.19 3.44
N VAL A 20 -10.88 -27.67 2.95
CA VAL A 20 -9.58 -27.45 3.60
C VAL A 20 -9.19 -25.97 3.56
N ILE A 21 -9.39 -25.30 2.43
CA ILE A 21 -9.10 -23.87 2.28
C ILE A 21 -10.00 -23.04 3.21
N SER A 22 -11.30 -23.34 3.26
CA SER A 22 -12.23 -22.67 4.17
C SER A 22 -11.85 -22.88 5.64
N ALA A 23 -11.43 -24.09 6.02
CA ALA A 23 -10.96 -24.38 7.38
C ALA A 23 -9.68 -23.60 7.72
N ALA A 24 -8.71 -23.55 6.79
CA ALA A 24 -7.47 -22.81 6.97
C ALA A 24 -7.70 -21.30 7.10
N LEU A 25 -8.57 -20.73 6.26
CA LEU A 25 -8.95 -19.32 6.32
C LEU A 25 -9.73 -19.00 7.61
N GLY A 26 -10.66 -19.87 8.00
CA GLY A 26 -11.40 -19.72 9.27
C GLY A 26 -10.47 -19.73 10.48
N TYR A 27 -9.50 -20.66 10.51
CA TYR A 27 -8.49 -20.73 11.57
C TYR A 27 -7.58 -19.48 11.59
N GLY A 28 -7.11 -19.03 10.42
CA GLY A 28 -6.32 -17.81 10.30
C GLY A 28 -7.08 -16.57 10.77
N TYR A 29 -8.36 -16.45 10.42
CA TYR A 29 -9.22 -15.35 10.82
C TYR A 29 -9.47 -15.34 12.34
N LEU A 30 -9.76 -16.50 12.96
CA LEU A 30 -9.93 -16.62 14.40
C LEU A 30 -8.65 -16.29 15.18
N ARG A 31 -7.48 -16.63 14.62
CA ARG A 31 -6.18 -16.32 15.24
C ARG A 31 -5.86 -14.83 15.15
N HIS A 32 -6.15 -14.19 14.02
CA HIS A 32 -5.92 -12.76 13.83
C HIS A 32 -6.90 -11.89 14.64
N THR A 33 -8.12 -12.35 14.89
CA THR A 33 -9.11 -11.63 15.73
C THR A 33 -8.88 -11.79 17.23
N GLY A 34 -7.83 -12.52 17.66
CA GLY A 34 -7.47 -12.67 19.07
C GLY A 34 -8.47 -13.44 19.92
N LYS A 35 -9.44 -14.14 19.27
CA LYS A 35 -10.46 -14.95 19.97
C LYS A 35 -10.00 -16.37 20.30
N LEU A 36 -8.83 -16.77 19.79
CA LEU A 36 -8.10 -17.97 20.21
C LEU A 36 -7.17 -17.59 21.35
N ASP A 37 -7.77 -17.29 22.51
CA ASP A 37 -7.02 -17.16 23.77
C ASP A 37 -6.78 -18.56 24.35
N ASP A 38 -5.72 -18.76 25.12
CA ASP A 38 -5.35 -20.07 25.71
C ASP A 38 -6.54 -20.68 26.49
N GLU A 39 -7.39 -19.82 27.07
CA GLU A 39 -8.62 -20.20 27.76
C GLU A 39 -9.65 -20.88 26.83
N THR A 40 -9.80 -20.41 25.59
CA THR A 40 -10.75 -21.00 24.63
C THR A 40 -10.27 -22.34 24.09
N LEU A 41 -8.95 -22.49 23.87
CA LEU A 41 -8.32 -23.76 23.50
C LEU A 41 -8.44 -24.77 24.63
N PHE A 42 -8.25 -24.34 25.88
CA PHE A 42 -8.42 -25.18 27.05
C PHE A 42 -9.88 -25.61 27.24
N ARG A 43 -10.86 -24.72 27.02
CA ARG A 43 -12.29 -25.07 27.06
C ARG A 43 -12.68 -26.08 25.98
N ILE A 44 -12.16 -25.94 24.75
CA ILE A 44 -12.43 -26.89 23.67
C ILE A 44 -11.79 -28.25 24.00
N ALA A 45 -10.55 -28.27 24.49
CA ALA A 45 -9.89 -29.50 24.92
C ALA A 45 -10.61 -30.18 26.09
N ALA A 46 -11.07 -29.42 27.09
CA ALA A 46 -11.82 -29.94 28.23
C ALA A 46 -13.18 -30.52 27.80
N LEU A 47 -13.88 -29.86 26.86
CA LEU A 47 -15.14 -30.36 26.32
C LEU A 47 -14.94 -31.70 25.57
N VAL A 48 -13.86 -31.83 24.79
CA VAL A 48 -13.50 -33.06 24.08
C VAL A 48 -13.13 -34.19 25.05
N HIS A 49 -12.49 -33.86 26.17
CA HIS A 49 -12.18 -34.80 27.25
C HIS A 49 -13.36 -35.08 28.18
N GLY A 50 -14.54 -34.50 27.95
CA GLY A 50 -15.75 -34.71 28.74
C GLY A 50 -15.68 -34.09 30.15
N VAL A 51 -14.75 -33.16 30.37
CA VAL A 51 -14.62 -32.42 31.63
C VAL A 51 -15.49 -31.18 31.52
N ASP A 52 -16.69 -31.26 32.09
CA ASP A 52 -17.58 -30.12 32.20
C ASP A 52 -17.04 -29.14 33.26
N LEU A 53 -16.20 -28.20 32.81
CA LEU A 53 -15.61 -27.14 33.64
C LEU A 53 -16.67 -26.30 34.35
N GLN A 54 -17.90 -26.28 33.83
CA GLN A 54 -19.02 -25.55 34.42
C GLN A 54 -19.54 -26.26 35.68
N ALA A 55 -19.56 -27.61 35.69
CA ALA A 55 -19.87 -28.39 36.90
C ALA A 55 -18.71 -28.40 37.91
N ALA A 56 -17.46 -28.41 37.44
CA ALA A 56 -16.28 -28.37 38.31
C ALA A 56 -16.09 -27.01 39.00
N GLY A 57 -16.40 -25.89 38.32
CA GLY A 57 -16.38 -24.55 38.91
C GLY A 57 -17.44 -24.38 40.00
N HIS A 58 -18.66 -24.89 39.77
CA HIS A 58 -19.73 -24.81 40.77
C HIS A 58 -19.57 -25.80 41.93
N ALA A 59 -18.93 -26.95 41.72
CA ALA A 59 -18.62 -27.91 42.79
C ALA A 59 -17.46 -27.45 43.69
N ALA A 60 -16.53 -26.63 43.16
CA ALA A 60 -15.42 -26.08 43.94
C ALA A 60 -15.81 -24.85 44.77
N GLU A 61 -16.88 -24.13 44.42
CA GLU A 61 -17.30 -22.90 45.10
C GLU A 61 -18.32 -23.10 46.24
N GLN A 62 -18.80 -24.33 46.50
CA GLN A 62 -19.91 -24.58 47.44
C GLN A 62 -19.59 -25.55 48.59
N GLN A 63 -18.44 -25.38 49.22
CA GLN A 63 -18.30 -25.75 50.63
C GLN A 63 -17.83 -24.53 51.42
N PRO A 64 -18.76 -23.72 51.97
CA PRO A 64 -18.38 -22.79 53.02
C PRO A 64 -17.95 -23.64 54.22
N SER A 65 -16.64 -23.69 54.46
CA SER A 65 -16.12 -24.16 55.74
C SER A 65 -16.71 -23.26 56.82
N ASP A 66 -17.51 -23.82 57.72
CA ASP A 66 -18.17 -23.14 58.85
C ASP A 66 -17.19 -22.77 59.98
N VAL A 67 -15.90 -22.75 59.66
CA VAL A 67 -14.81 -22.34 60.54
C VAL A 67 -14.47 -20.90 60.20
N PRO A 68 -14.63 -19.94 61.14
CA PRO A 68 -14.12 -18.59 60.96
C PRO A 68 -12.64 -18.66 60.54
N PRO A 69 -12.19 -17.90 59.53
CA PRO A 69 -10.79 -17.93 59.13
C PRO A 69 -9.93 -17.65 60.35
N GLU A 70 -8.99 -18.56 60.65
CA GLU A 70 -8.04 -18.38 61.74
C GLU A 70 -7.35 -17.02 61.55
N GLU A 71 -7.36 -16.18 62.60
CA GLU A 71 -6.69 -14.89 62.52
C GLU A 71 -5.18 -15.12 62.30
N PRO A 72 -4.57 -14.51 61.28
CA PRO A 72 -3.17 -14.74 60.97
C PRO A 72 -2.29 -14.32 62.14
N SER A 73 -1.35 -15.19 62.50
CA SER A 73 -0.38 -14.95 63.55
C SER A 73 0.49 -13.73 63.23
N PHE A 74 1.11 -13.12 64.25
CA PHE A 74 1.99 -11.97 64.06
C PHE A 74 3.12 -12.26 63.05
N ASP A 75 3.74 -13.44 63.14
CA ASP A 75 4.82 -13.86 62.24
C ASP A 75 4.33 -14.03 60.80
N ASP A 76 3.10 -14.51 60.60
CA ASP A 76 2.52 -14.67 59.27
C ASP A 76 2.21 -13.31 58.63
N ARG A 77 1.74 -12.33 59.42
CA ARG A 77 1.54 -10.95 58.95
C ARG A 77 2.86 -10.32 58.54
N GLN A 78 3.92 -10.49 59.34
CA GLN A 78 5.24 -9.95 59.03
C GLN A 78 5.82 -10.56 57.74
N ARG A 79 5.63 -11.86 57.52
CA ARG A 79 6.03 -12.53 56.27
C ARG A 79 5.23 -12.02 55.07
N ALA A 80 3.92 -11.82 55.23
CA ALA A 80 3.07 -11.29 54.18
C ALA A 80 3.47 -9.85 53.78
N GLU A 81 3.79 -9.00 54.74
CA GLU A 81 4.28 -7.63 54.49
C GLU A 81 5.63 -7.63 53.76
N GLN A 82 6.56 -8.52 54.15
CA GLN A 82 7.84 -8.69 53.45
C GLN A 82 7.66 -9.18 52.01
N GLN A 83 6.75 -10.12 51.78
CA GLN A 83 6.46 -10.59 50.43
C GLN A 83 5.81 -9.47 49.59
N ALA A 84 4.88 -8.71 50.18
CA ALA A 84 4.23 -7.59 49.52
C ALA A 84 5.23 -6.50 49.12
N SER A 85 6.19 -6.16 49.99
CA SER A 85 7.23 -5.17 49.67
C SER A 85 8.16 -5.65 48.56
N LEU A 86 8.59 -6.92 48.59
CA LEU A 86 9.40 -7.51 47.52
C LEU A 86 8.67 -7.51 46.16
N VAL A 87 7.37 -7.84 46.17
CA VAL A 87 6.54 -7.79 44.95
C VAL A 87 6.39 -6.35 44.46
N PHE A 88 6.20 -5.39 45.35
CA PHE A 88 6.13 -3.97 44.99
C PHE A 88 7.43 -3.48 44.35
N ASP A 89 8.57 -3.78 44.96
CA ASP A 89 9.91 -3.44 44.43
C ASP A 89 10.16 -4.09 43.07
N ALA A 90 9.76 -5.36 42.89
CA ALA A 90 9.88 -6.06 41.61
C ALA A 90 9.04 -5.38 40.53
N LYS A 91 7.79 -5.00 40.84
CA LYS A 91 6.92 -4.26 39.92
C LYS A 91 7.49 -2.89 39.58
N GLN A 92 8.03 -2.16 40.55
CA GLN A 92 8.64 -0.85 40.32
C GLN A 92 9.85 -0.96 39.38
N LYS A 93 10.72 -1.96 39.58
CA LYS A 93 11.86 -2.22 38.70
C LYS A 93 11.41 -2.62 37.29
N GLN A 94 10.41 -3.48 37.18
CA GLN A 94 9.85 -3.87 35.89
C GLN A 94 9.26 -2.68 35.13
N LEU A 95 8.50 -1.82 35.81
CA LEU A 95 7.95 -0.60 35.21
C LEU A 95 9.06 0.34 34.74
N ALA A 96 10.09 0.57 35.57
CA ALA A 96 11.23 1.38 35.19
C ALA A 96 11.96 0.82 33.95
N ALA A 97 12.22 -0.50 33.92
CA ALA A 97 12.83 -1.16 32.76
C ALA A 97 11.94 -1.05 31.50
N SER A 98 10.63 -1.19 31.66
CA SER A 98 9.67 -1.08 30.55
C SER A 98 9.63 0.32 29.95
N LEU A 99 9.72 1.37 30.78
CA LEU A 99 9.76 2.76 30.33
C LEU A 99 11.04 3.05 29.52
N VAL A 100 12.18 2.55 29.99
CA VAL A 100 13.46 2.69 29.27
C VAL A 100 13.39 1.96 27.92
N ASN A 101 12.84 0.75 27.89
CA ASN A 101 12.67 0.00 26.64
C ASN A 101 11.71 0.71 25.67
N PHE A 102 10.62 1.26 26.17
CA PHE A 102 9.66 2.02 25.36
C PHE A 102 10.29 3.29 24.77
N ASP A 103 11.05 4.05 25.56
CA ASP A 103 11.78 5.23 25.07
C ASP A 103 12.81 4.86 23.99
N TYR A 104 13.52 3.76 24.17
CA TYR A 104 14.44 3.23 23.16
C TYR A 104 13.70 2.87 21.85
N GLN A 105 12.58 2.14 21.95
CA GLN A 105 11.76 1.78 20.79
C GLN A 105 11.19 3.00 20.08
N LEU A 106 10.71 4.01 20.81
CA LEU A 106 10.24 5.27 20.22
C LEU A 106 11.35 6.01 19.50
N LYS A 107 12.55 6.10 20.08
CA LYS A 107 13.71 6.72 19.43
C LYS A 107 14.08 5.99 18.14
N GLN A 108 14.10 4.67 18.17
CA GLN A 108 14.39 3.85 17.00
C GLN A 108 13.33 4.05 15.91
N LEU A 109 12.04 4.03 16.27
CA LEU A 109 10.94 4.25 15.34
C LEU A 109 11.02 5.63 14.69
N ASN A 110 11.26 6.68 15.47
CA ASN A 110 11.41 8.04 14.95
C ASN A 110 12.61 8.15 13.99
N ALA A 111 13.74 7.54 14.34
CA ALA A 111 14.91 7.52 13.46
C ALA A 111 14.62 6.80 12.13
N THR A 112 13.88 5.69 12.19
CA THR A 112 13.44 4.96 10.98
C THR A 112 12.47 5.80 10.14
N ILE A 113 11.49 6.46 10.75
CA ILE A 113 10.56 7.37 10.06
C ILE A 113 11.33 8.50 9.35
N ASP A 114 12.29 9.13 10.04
CA ASP A 114 13.11 10.19 9.46
C ASP A 114 13.94 9.70 8.26
N GLN A 115 14.48 8.48 8.33
CA GLN A 115 15.21 7.86 7.22
C GLN A 115 14.29 7.62 6.01
N TYR A 116 13.09 7.08 6.24
CA TYR A 116 12.12 6.87 5.16
C TYR A 116 11.66 8.19 4.54
N ALA A 117 11.43 9.23 5.34
CA ALA A 117 11.06 10.55 4.84
C ALA A 117 12.15 11.15 3.95
N LYS A 118 13.43 11.03 4.35
CA LYS A 118 14.58 11.46 3.54
C LYS A 118 14.68 10.69 2.23
N LEU A 119 14.64 9.35 2.28
CA LEU A 119 14.71 8.51 1.10
C LEU A 119 13.57 8.83 0.12
N ARG A 120 12.35 9.04 0.63
CA ARG A 120 11.21 9.44 -0.20
C ARG A 120 11.45 10.78 -0.89
N ALA A 121 11.96 11.78 -0.17
CA ALA A 121 12.27 13.09 -0.73
C ALA A 121 13.37 12.99 -1.81
N GLU A 122 14.42 12.21 -1.56
CA GLU A 122 15.51 11.97 -2.52
C GLU A 122 15.00 11.27 -3.78
N VAL A 123 14.18 10.23 -3.65
CA VAL A 123 13.58 9.52 -4.79
C VAL A 123 12.64 10.45 -5.57
N GLU A 124 11.82 11.25 -4.90
CA GLU A 124 10.94 12.21 -5.56
C GLU A 124 11.75 13.26 -6.33
N GLN A 125 12.83 13.78 -5.74
CA GLN A 125 13.73 14.72 -6.40
C GLN A 125 14.42 14.06 -7.60
N TYR A 126 14.97 12.86 -7.44
CA TYR A 126 15.61 12.11 -8.51
C TYR A 126 14.64 11.83 -9.67
N LEU A 127 13.40 11.43 -9.38
CA LEU A 127 12.38 11.20 -10.40
C LEU A 127 11.97 12.49 -11.11
N LYS A 128 11.90 13.62 -10.40
CA LYS A 128 11.65 14.93 -11.03
C LYS A 128 12.79 15.33 -11.95
N GLU A 129 14.03 15.25 -11.46
CA GLU A 129 15.22 15.60 -12.23
C GLU A 129 15.37 14.69 -13.46
N GLN A 130 15.33 13.37 -13.27
CA GLN A 130 15.46 12.41 -14.36
C GLN A 130 14.27 12.46 -15.31
N GLY A 131 13.05 12.65 -14.80
CA GLY A 131 11.86 12.84 -15.62
C GLY A 131 11.98 14.08 -16.50
N GLN A 132 12.38 15.21 -15.93
CA GLN A 132 12.54 16.45 -16.69
C GLN A 132 13.68 16.36 -17.71
N ILE A 133 14.78 15.69 -17.37
CA ILE A 133 15.93 15.51 -18.27
C ILE A 133 15.54 14.56 -19.41
N VAL A 134 15.01 13.37 -19.13
CA VAL A 134 14.68 12.37 -20.14
C VAL A 134 13.56 12.85 -21.06
N LEU A 135 12.50 13.47 -20.52
CA LEU A 135 11.42 14.00 -21.37
C LEU A 135 11.98 15.10 -22.28
N ASN A 136 12.68 16.10 -21.72
CA ASN A 136 13.22 17.19 -22.52
C ASN A 136 14.28 16.73 -23.53
N GLU A 137 15.12 15.76 -23.18
CA GLU A 137 16.17 15.23 -24.05
C GLU A 137 15.57 14.40 -25.19
N LYS A 138 14.62 13.52 -24.90
CA LYS A 138 13.94 12.71 -25.93
C LYS A 138 13.08 13.56 -26.86
N ILE A 139 12.39 14.57 -26.32
CA ILE A 139 11.64 15.55 -27.12
C ILE A 139 12.59 16.36 -28.01
N LYS A 140 13.74 16.80 -27.49
CA LYS A 140 14.76 17.50 -28.28
C LYS A 140 15.34 16.61 -29.37
N GLU A 141 15.63 15.34 -29.08
CA GLU A 141 16.17 14.38 -30.04
C GLU A 141 15.18 14.14 -31.20
N VAL A 142 13.91 13.87 -30.88
CA VAL A 142 12.84 13.70 -31.89
C VAL A 142 12.60 14.98 -32.68
N ARG A 143 12.65 16.14 -32.03
CA ARG A 143 12.56 17.44 -32.69
C ARG A 143 13.71 17.64 -33.67
N ASP A 144 14.94 17.39 -33.25
CA ASP A 144 16.13 17.60 -34.08
C ASP A 144 16.12 16.65 -35.28
N GLN A 145 15.63 15.41 -35.08
CA GLN A 145 15.36 14.47 -36.17
C GLN A 145 14.30 15.02 -37.14
N ILE A 146 13.14 15.46 -36.66
CA ILE A 146 12.08 16.02 -37.53
C ILE A 146 12.55 17.30 -38.23
N ALA A 147 13.34 18.15 -37.57
CA ALA A 147 13.89 19.36 -38.15
C ALA A 147 14.96 19.09 -39.22
N SER A 148 15.70 17.97 -39.08
CA SER A 148 16.69 17.52 -40.07
C SER A 148 16.05 16.91 -41.32
N LEU A 149 14.81 16.42 -41.21
CA LEU A 149 14.05 15.89 -42.33
C LEU A 149 13.55 17.01 -43.24
N SER A 150 13.35 16.69 -44.51
CA SER A 150 12.76 17.65 -45.45
C SER A 150 11.31 17.97 -45.07
N PRO A 151 10.82 19.22 -45.29
CA PRO A 151 9.45 19.61 -44.94
C PRO A 151 8.36 18.74 -45.57
N THR A 152 8.64 18.10 -46.71
CA THR A 152 7.74 17.17 -47.42
C THR A 152 7.67 15.79 -46.74
N GLN A 153 8.73 15.36 -46.04
CA GLN A 153 8.77 14.11 -45.27
C GLN A 153 8.27 14.30 -43.83
N ALA A 154 8.41 15.50 -43.27
CA ALA A 154 7.90 15.82 -41.94
C ALA A 154 6.36 15.79 -41.87
N LYS A 155 5.67 16.26 -42.92
CA LYS A 155 4.21 16.26 -43.02
C LYS A 155 3.55 14.89 -42.72
N PRO A 156 3.87 13.80 -43.42
CA PRO A 156 3.23 12.50 -43.18
C PRO A 156 3.52 11.93 -41.78
N ILE A 157 4.68 12.24 -41.20
CA ILE A 157 5.03 11.82 -39.83
C ILE A 157 4.13 12.55 -38.82
N LEU A 158 3.95 13.86 -38.97
CA LEU A 158 3.07 14.64 -38.10
C LEU A 158 1.60 14.23 -38.26
N LEU A 159 1.17 13.88 -39.48
CA LEU A 159 -0.18 13.35 -39.72
C LEU A 159 -0.42 12.03 -38.99
N LYS A 160 0.55 11.10 -38.98
CA LYS A 160 0.44 9.84 -38.22
C LYS A 160 0.28 10.09 -36.71
N PHE A 161 1.02 11.04 -36.14
CA PHE A 161 0.85 11.40 -34.73
C PHE A 161 -0.55 11.95 -34.43
N ILE A 162 -1.14 12.71 -35.36
CA ILE A 162 -2.51 13.23 -35.22
C ILE A 162 -3.54 12.10 -35.32
N GLU A 163 -3.35 11.15 -36.23
CA GLU A 163 -4.19 9.95 -36.39
C GLU A 163 -4.16 9.06 -35.14
N GLU A 164 -3.00 8.95 -34.49
CA GLU A 164 -2.81 8.24 -33.21
C GLU A 164 -3.34 9.01 -31.98
N GLN A 165 -4.08 10.11 -32.18
CA GLN A 165 -4.61 11.00 -31.13
C GLN A 165 -3.53 11.71 -30.29
N ARG A 166 -2.26 11.69 -30.70
CA ARG A 166 -1.11 12.31 -30.01
C ARG A 166 -0.89 13.75 -30.46
N ILE A 167 -1.97 14.55 -30.41
CA ILE A 167 -1.95 15.95 -30.85
C ILE A 167 -1.08 16.82 -29.93
N ASP A 168 -1.02 16.49 -28.64
CA ASP A 168 -0.27 17.26 -27.64
C ASP A 168 1.25 17.14 -27.83
N ASP A 169 1.73 15.96 -28.25
CA ASP A 169 3.14 15.73 -28.61
C ASP A 169 3.54 16.55 -29.85
N VAL A 170 2.65 16.64 -30.84
CA VAL A 170 2.87 17.46 -32.05
C VAL A 170 2.94 18.95 -31.69
N ILE A 171 2.09 19.42 -30.77
CA ILE A 171 2.13 20.80 -30.27
C ILE A 171 3.44 21.08 -29.55
N MET A 172 3.90 20.17 -28.69
CA MET A 172 5.14 20.31 -27.94
C MET A 172 6.38 20.30 -28.86
N LEU A 173 6.39 19.43 -29.87
CA LEU A 173 7.43 19.37 -30.89
C LEU A 173 7.45 20.66 -31.74
N LEU A 174 6.31 21.07 -32.30
CA LEU A 174 6.21 22.28 -33.14
C LEU A 174 6.41 23.58 -32.35
N GLY A 175 6.01 23.64 -31.08
CA GLY A 175 6.21 24.78 -30.19
C GLY A 175 7.68 25.00 -29.85
N SER A 176 8.48 23.92 -29.81
CA SER A 176 9.90 23.94 -29.44
C SER A 176 10.86 24.04 -30.63
N MET A 177 10.35 24.18 -31.87
CA MET A 177 11.11 24.31 -33.11
C MET A 177 11.46 25.77 -33.46
N LYS A 178 12.51 25.97 -34.28
CA LYS A 178 12.86 27.29 -34.81
C LYS A 178 11.73 27.82 -35.71
N PRO A 179 11.41 29.13 -35.67
CA PRO A 179 10.29 29.69 -36.42
C PRO A 179 10.33 29.41 -37.93
N LYS A 180 11.53 29.37 -38.51
CA LYS A 180 11.77 29.14 -39.95
C LYS A 180 11.38 27.71 -40.36
N ASP A 181 11.91 26.70 -39.66
CA ASP A 181 11.67 25.29 -39.95
C ASP A 181 10.19 24.94 -39.73
N ARG A 182 9.59 25.49 -38.67
CA ARG A 182 8.15 25.38 -38.41
C ARG A 182 7.32 25.95 -39.56
N GLN A 183 7.67 27.14 -40.05
CA GLN A 183 6.93 27.79 -41.13
C GLN A 183 7.06 27.01 -42.45
N ASP A 184 8.21 26.42 -42.71
CA ASP A 184 8.46 25.63 -43.92
C ASP A 184 7.73 24.28 -43.90
N ILE A 185 7.56 23.66 -42.72
CA ILE A 185 6.71 22.47 -42.52
C ILE A 185 5.23 22.85 -42.70
N LEU A 186 4.76 23.94 -42.06
CA LEU A 186 3.37 24.39 -42.13
C LEU A 186 2.93 24.75 -43.55
N LYS A 187 3.83 25.29 -44.39
CA LYS A 187 3.55 25.60 -45.80
C LYS A 187 3.21 24.38 -46.66
N GLN A 188 3.53 23.15 -46.21
CA GLN A 188 3.23 21.92 -46.95
C GLN A 188 1.83 21.33 -46.65
N PHE A 189 1.16 21.85 -45.64
CA PHE A 189 -0.23 21.53 -45.30
C PHE A 189 -1.17 22.41 -46.14
N LYS A 190 -1.38 22.02 -47.40
CA LYS A 190 -2.14 22.80 -48.41
C LYS A 190 -3.54 22.28 -48.69
N THR A 191 -3.89 21.09 -48.19
CA THR A 191 -5.17 20.43 -48.48
C THR A 191 -6.24 20.89 -47.48
N ASP A 192 -7.51 20.94 -47.86
CA ASP A 192 -8.59 21.40 -46.95
C ASP A 192 -8.69 20.56 -45.67
N ASP A 193 -8.46 19.24 -45.76
CA ASP A 193 -8.37 18.33 -44.62
C ASP A 193 -7.16 18.60 -43.71
N ASP A 194 -6.04 19.06 -44.28
CA ASP A 194 -4.85 19.46 -43.53
C ASP A 194 -5.08 20.76 -42.74
N LEU A 195 -5.83 21.70 -43.32
CA LEU A 195 -6.15 22.99 -42.69
C LEU A 195 -7.05 22.80 -41.46
N GLU A 196 -7.98 21.85 -41.49
CA GLU A 196 -8.81 21.53 -40.33
C GLU A 196 -7.96 20.93 -39.19
N LYS A 197 -7.03 20.03 -39.53
CA LYS A 197 -6.08 19.43 -38.55
C LYS A 197 -5.15 20.49 -37.96
N LEU A 198 -4.63 21.42 -38.77
CA LEU A 198 -3.84 22.55 -38.29
C LEU A 198 -4.64 23.48 -37.38
N TYR A 199 -5.91 23.76 -37.73
CA TYR A 199 -6.79 24.57 -36.89
C TYR A 199 -7.02 23.91 -35.52
N ARG A 200 -7.20 22.58 -35.46
CA ARG A 200 -7.30 21.84 -34.20
C ARG A 200 -6.03 21.95 -33.35
N ILE A 201 -4.86 21.83 -33.96
CA ILE A 201 -3.55 21.98 -33.29
C ILE A 201 -3.40 23.40 -32.73
N GLN A 202 -3.64 24.44 -33.55
CA GLN A 202 -3.51 25.83 -33.14
C GLN A 202 -4.52 26.23 -32.07
N ARG A 203 -5.77 25.73 -32.16
CA ARG A 203 -6.79 25.95 -31.14
C ARG A 203 -6.38 25.33 -29.81
N ARG A 204 -5.86 24.10 -29.80
CA ARG A 204 -5.33 23.48 -28.58
C ARG A 204 -4.12 24.24 -28.02
N MET A 205 -3.20 24.69 -28.87
CA MET A 205 -2.06 25.53 -28.49
C MET A 205 -2.50 26.86 -27.84
N LEU A 206 -3.59 27.47 -28.31
CA LEU A 206 -4.21 28.66 -27.71
C LEU A 206 -5.00 28.35 -26.42
N SER A 207 -5.41 27.10 -26.20
CA SER A 207 -6.26 26.70 -25.07
C SER A 207 -5.48 26.40 -23.80
N GLY A 208 -4.15 26.27 -23.87
CA GLY A 208 -3.31 26.03 -22.71
C GLY A 208 -2.10 25.16 -23.03
N ASP A 209 -0.93 25.64 -22.63
CA ASP A 209 0.39 25.01 -22.75
C ASP A 209 0.34 23.51 -22.32
N PRO A 210 0.63 22.54 -23.19
CA PRO A 210 0.49 21.10 -22.92
C PRO A 210 1.44 20.58 -21.82
N THR A 211 2.37 21.41 -21.33
CA THR A 211 3.22 21.09 -20.17
C THR A 211 2.46 21.07 -18.85
N LYS A 212 1.41 21.90 -18.68
CA LYS A 212 0.65 21.97 -17.42
C LYS A 212 -0.15 20.69 -17.10
N PRO A 213 -1.00 20.16 -18.02
CA PRO A 213 -1.81 18.99 -17.70
C PRO A 213 -0.98 17.73 -17.41
N PHE A 214 0.17 17.54 -18.08
CA PHE A 214 1.07 16.41 -17.81
C PHE A 214 1.73 16.49 -16.42
N ILE A 215 2.16 17.69 -16.01
CA ILE A 215 2.74 17.92 -14.69
C ILE A 215 1.67 17.79 -13.60
N ASP A 216 0.47 18.33 -13.84
CA ASP A 216 -0.66 18.24 -12.91
C ASP A 216 -1.15 16.80 -12.74
N GLU A 217 -1.20 16.00 -13.81
CA GLU A 217 -1.57 14.58 -13.74
C GLU A 217 -0.59 13.76 -12.89
N LYS A 218 0.72 13.98 -13.08
CA LYS A 218 1.76 13.31 -12.31
C LYS A 218 1.83 13.77 -10.84
N LEU A 219 1.55 15.05 -10.58
CA LEU A 219 1.40 15.55 -9.21
C LEU A 219 0.18 14.93 -8.51
N LYS A 220 -0.93 14.75 -9.24
CA LYS A 220 -2.15 14.13 -8.71
C LYS A 220 -1.95 12.65 -8.38
N GLU A 221 -1.20 11.92 -9.20
CA GLU A 221 -0.84 10.52 -8.96
C GLU A 221 0.01 10.37 -7.69
N LEU A 222 0.94 11.30 -7.43
CA LEU A 222 1.72 11.36 -6.19
C LEU A 222 0.88 11.72 -4.95
N GLU A 223 -0.11 12.60 -5.09
CA GLU A 223 -1.05 12.95 -4.01
C GLU A 223 -1.99 11.79 -3.66
N GLN A 224 -2.42 11.00 -4.63
CA GLN A 224 -3.25 9.81 -4.40
C GLN A 224 -2.49 8.74 -3.62
N LEU A 225 -1.20 8.54 -3.92
CA LEU A 225 -0.32 7.65 -3.15
C LEU A 225 -0.11 8.15 -1.71
N LYS A 226 0.01 9.47 -1.48
CA LYS A 226 0.03 10.05 -0.12
C LYS A 226 -1.28 9.84 0.64
N SER A 227 -2.41 9.76 -0.06
CA SER A 227 -3.74 9.66 0.56
C SER A 227 -4.12 8.22 0.93
N GLN A 228 -3.47 7.22 0.33
CA GLN A 228 -3.65 5.80 0.68
C GLN A 228 -2.78 5.33 1.85
N GLU A 229 -1.81 6.14 2.30
CA GLU A 229 -0.97 5.88 3.47
C GLU A 229 -1.54 6.46 4.79
N LYS A 230 -2.68 7.16 4.74
CA LYS A 230 -3.41 7.61 5.93
C LYS A 230 -4.53 6.65 6.30
#